data_AF-A0A2G6YCS2-F1
#
_entry.id   AF-A0A2G6YCS2-F1
#
_cell.length_a   1.000
_cell.length_b   1.000
_cell.length_c   1.000
_cell.angle_alpha   90.00
_cell.angle_beta   90.00
_cell.angle_gamma   90.00
#
_symmetry.space_group_name_H-M   'P 1'
#
loop_
_entity.id
_entity.type
_entity.pdbx_description
1 polymer ?
#
loop_
_entity_poly.entity_id
_entity_poly.type
_entity_poly.pdbx_seq_one_letter_code
_entity_poly.pdbx_strand_id
1 'polypeptide(L)'
;MPFIRTNVPHHMPATTRQAVVQGIHDALVQSIGMPVDELFNMVASYQPEDFACSRTFNGVNRSADVVVVEITLRRGRSDAMKRALYELIARNLHTGAG
;
A
#
# COMPACT_ATOMS: atom_id res chain seq x y z
N MET A 1 5.93 -7.64 13.78
CA MET A 1 4.57 -7.11 13.76
C MET A 1 4.48 -5.65 13.34
N PRO A 2 4.59 -5.35 12.04
CA PRO A 2 4.04 -4.16 11.43
C PRO A 2 2.50 -4.16 11.47
N PHE A 3 1.91 -2.96 11.47
CA PHE A 3 0.48 -2.77 11.29
C PHE A 3 0.28 -1.82 10.12
N ILE A 4 -0.62 -2.20 9.21
CA ILE A 4 -0.85 -1.49 7.96
C ILE A 4 -2.25 -0.87 7.99
N ARG A 5 -2.35 0.41 7.61
CA ARG A 5 -3.62 1.03 7.26
C ARG A 5 -3.60 1.29 5.76
N THR A 6 -4.58 0.74 5.06
CA THR A 6 -4.75 0.93 3.63
C THR A 6 -6.00 1.75 3.41
N ASN A 7 -5.85 2.97 2.89
CA ASN A 7 -6.99 3.81 2.53
C ASN A 7 -7.17 3.77 1.00
N VAL A 8 -8.38 3.48 0.55
CA VAL A 8 -8.73 3.31 -0.87
C VAL A 8 -9.96 4.14 -1.27
N PRO A 9 -10.15 4.48 -2.55
CA PRO A 9 -11.39 5.12 -2.99
C PRO A 9 -12.63 4.28 -2.68
N HIS A 10 -13.72 4.94 -2.28
CA HIS A 10 -14.96 4.25 -1.91
C HIS A 10 -15.59 3.42 -3.02
N HIS A 11 -15.40 3.79 -4.30
CA HIS A 11 -15.91 3.02 -5.44
C HIS A 11 -15.02 1.83 -5.82
N MET A 12 -13.82 1.69 -5.23
CA MET A 12 -12.92 0.58 -5.58
C MET A 12 -13.58 -0.77 -5.25
N PRO A 13 -13.66 -1.73 -6.20
CA PRO A 13 -14.29 -3.03 -5.97
C PRO A 13 -13.62 -3.82 -4.84
N ALA A 14 -14.40 -4.62 -4.11
CA ALA A 14 -13.88 -5.42 -2.99
C ALA A 14 -12.74 -6.37 -3.41
N THR A 15 -12.83 -6.97 -4.59
CA THR A 15 -11.78 -7.82 -5.17
C THR A 15 -10.48 -7.05 -5.39
N THR A 16 -10.56 -5.84 -5.91
CA THR A 16 -9.39 -4.95 -6.07
C THR A 16 -8.80 -4.55 -4.72
N ARG A 17 -9.64 -4.24 -3.71
CA ARG A 17 -9.15 -3.94 -2.35
C ARG A 17 -8.39 -5.13 -1.75
N GLN A 18 -8.89 -6.36 -1.95
CA GLN A 18 -8.21 -7.57 -1.52
C GLN A 18 -6.86 -7.75 -2.24
N ALA A 19 -6.81 -7.50 -3.55
CA ALA A 19 -5.57 -7.54 -4.31
C ALA A 19 -4.54 -6.50 -3.83
N VAL A 20 -4.98 -5.29 -3.46
CA VAL A 20 -4.13 -4.28 -2.82
C VAL A 20 -3.55 -4.79 -1.51
N VAL A 21 -4.40 -5.34 -0.62
CA VAL A 21 -3.96 -5.90 0.67
C VAL A 21 -2.92 -7.01 0.47
N GLN A 22 -3.19 -7.95 -0.44
CA GLN A 22 -2.28 -9.06 -0.72
C GLN A 22 -0.96 -8.57 -1.32
N GLY A 23 -1.01 -7.63 -2.26
CA GLY A 23 0.20 -7.06 -2.86
C GLY A 23 1.10 -6.35 -1.85
N ILE A 24 0.51 -5.66 -0.86
CA ILE A 24 1.25 -5.05 0.26
C ILE A 24 1.84 -6.12 1.18
N HIS A 25 1.06 -7.15 1.52
CA HIS A 25 1.50 -8.26 2.39
C HIS A 25 2.69 -9.01 1.78
N ASP A 26 2.58 -9.39 0.51
CA ASP A 26 3.65 -10.11 -0.19
C ASP A 26 4.93 -9.27 -0.28
N ALA A 27 4.79 -7.96 -0.48
CA ALA A 27 5.93 -7.04 -0.47
C ALA A 27 6.61 -6.99 0.91
N LEU A 28 5.84 -6.99 2.00
CA LEU A 28 6.39 -7.03 3.37
C LEU A 28 7.13 -8.34 3.65
N VAL A 29 6.55 -9.48 3.28
CA VAL A 29 7.18 -10.80 3.43
C VAL A 29 8.51 -10.83 2.68
N GLN A 30 8.51 -10.43 1.40
CA GLN A 30 9.69 -10.52 0.53
C GLN A 30 10.79 -9.51 0.87
N SER A 31 10.44 -8.26 1.21
CA SER A 31 11.43 -7.19 1.39
C SER A 31 12.01 -7.09 2.81
N ILE A 32 11.18 -7.37 3.82
CA ILE A 32 11.56 -7.17 5.22
C ILE A 32 11.57 -8.45 6.06
N GLY A 33 11.32 -9.60 5.43
CA GLY A 33 11.28 -10.90 6.11
C GLY A 33 10.17 -10.98 7.15
N MET A 34 9.01 -10.37 6.87
CA MET A 34 7.82 -10.52 7.69
C MET A 34 7.38 -12.01 7.63
N PRO A 35 7.00 -12.64 8.76
CA PRO A 35 6.37 -13.95 8.75
C PRO A 35 5.08 -13.95 7.90
N VAL A 36 4.85 -15.02 7.14
CA VAL A 36 3.74 -15.11 6.17
C VAL A 36 2.35 -14.98 6.81
N ASP A 37 2.23 -15.33 8.09
CA ASP A 37 1.01 -15.30 8.90
C ASP A 37 0.81 -13.98 9.65
N GLU A 38 1.74 -13.03 9.55
CA GLU A 38 1.69 -11.72 10.21
C GLU A 38 0.86 -10.69 9.41
N LEU A 39 -0.35 -11.07 9.02
CA LEU A 39 -1.26 -10.26 8.18
C LEU A 39 -2.12 -9.31 9.03
N PHE A 40 -1.58 -8.14 9.39
CA PHE A 40 -2.30 -7.09 10.09
C PHE A 40 -2.48 -5.86 9.21
N ASN A 41 -3.56 -5.85 8.41
CA ASN A 41 -3.91 -4.74 7.51
C ASN A 41 -5.39 -4.35 7.69
N MET A 42 -5.62 -3.10 8.06
CA MET A 42 -6.94 -2.51 8.15
C MET A 42 -7.22 -1.67 6.91
N VAL A 43 -8.29 -2.00 6.18
CA VAL A 43 -8.75 -1.25 5.02
C VAL A 43 -9.85 -0.27 5.42
N ALA A 44 -9.65 1.00 5.09
CA ALA A 44 -10.68 2.03 5.15
C ALA A 44 -10.90 2.59 3.74
N SER A 45 -12.11 3.08 3.47
CA SER A 45 -12.39 3.77 2.20
C SER A 45 -12.66 5.25 2.43
N TYR A 46 -12.29 6.09 1.46
CA TYR A 46 -12.52 7.53 1.49
C TYR A 46 -13.39 7.98 0.31
N GLN A 47 -14.19 9.04 0.51
CA GLN A 47 -14.83 9.76 -0.60
C GLN A 47 -13.85 10.76 -1.23
N PRO A 48 -14.03 11.17 -2.49
CA PRO A 48 -13.16 12.16 -3.14
C PRO A 48 -12.97 13.46 -2.34
N GLU A 49 -13.97 13.89 -1.58
CA GLU A 49 -13.94 15.06 -0.69
C GLU A 49 -13.13 14.85 0.60
N ASP A 50 -12.88 13.61 1.02
CA ASP A 50 -12.17 13.29 2.27
C ASP A 50 -10.65 13.25 2.08
N PHE A 51 -10.15 13.26 0.83
CA PHE A 51 -8.73 13.10 0.54
C PHE A 51 -8.20 14.10 -0.48
N ALA A 52 -7.45 15.09 0.01
CA ALA A 52 -6.75 16.07 -0.82
C ALA A 52 -5.35 15.57 -1.20
N CYS A 53 -5.12 15.34 -2.50
CA CYS A 53 -3.82 14.96 -3.04
C CYS A 53 -3.49 15.74 -4.32
N SER A 54 -2.25 16.24 -4.44
CA SER A 54 -1.80 16.86 -5.68
C SER A 54 -1.65 15.81 -6.79
N ARG A 55 -2.40 15.99 -7.87
CA ARG A 55 -2.36 15.10 -9.03
C ARG A 55 -1.12 15.25 -9.91
N THR A 56 -0.32 16.31 -9.71
CA THR A 56 0.78 16.70 -10.60
C THR A 56 2.11 16.99 -9.88
N PHE A 57 2.14 16.97 -8.54
CA PHE A 57 3.35 17.26 -7.79
C PHE A 57 4.51 16.34 -8.20
N ASN A 58 5.68 16.94 -8.37
CA ASN A 58 6.91 16.33 -8.86
C ASN A 58 6.81 15.72 -10.28
N GLY A 59 5.94 16.28 -11.14
CA GLY A 59 5.81 15.87 -12.54
C GLY A 59 5.12 14.52 -12.76
N VAL A 60 4.49 13.95 -11.72
CA VAL A 60 3.77 12.67 -11.79
C VAL A 60 2.31 12.93 -12.11
N ASN A 61 1.72 12.20 -13.06
CA ASN A 61 0.28 12.24 -13.35
C ASN A 61 -0.45 11.15 -12.54
N ARG A 62 -1.12 11.53 -11.46
CA ARG A 62 -1.89 10.60 -10.59
C ARG A 62 -3.36 10.55 -11.02
N SER A 63 -3.92 9.34 -11.06
CA SER A 63 -5.36 9.14 -11.24
C SER A 63 -6.15 9.59 -10.01
N ALA A 64 -7.47 9.51 -10.09
CA ALA A 64 -8.34 9.69 -8.92
C ALA A 64 -8.27 8.51 -7.93
N ASP A 65 -7.71 7.37 -8.34
CA ASP A 65 -7.74 6.10 -7.60
C ASP A 65 -6.49 5.91 -6.73
N VAL A 66 -6.20 6.89 -5.87
CA VAL A 66 -4.97 6.87 -5.08
C VAL A 66 -5.08 5.87 -3.93
N VAL A 67 -4.16 4.92 -3.84
CA VAL A 67 -4.04 4.07 -2.66
C VAL A 67 -3.06 4.71 -1.67
N VAL A 68 -3.50 4.91 -0.43
CA VAL A 68 -2.63 5.40 0.65
C VAL A 68 -2.27 4.24 1.56
N VAL A 69 -0.97 3.97 1.70
CA VAL A 69 -0.45 2.88 2.53
C VAL A 69 0.35 3.47 3.69
N GLU A 70 -0.16 3.32 4.90
CA GLU A 70 0.55 3.67 6.13
C GLU A 70 1.10 2.40 6.77
N ILE A 71 2.39 2.39 7.08
CA ILE A 71 3.07 1.22 7.67
C ILE A 71 3.68 1.64 9.00
N THR A 72 3.09 1.14 10.09
CA THR A 72 3.70 1.24 11.42
C THR A 72 4.65 0.08 11.61
N LEU A 73 5.92 0.37 11.85
CA LEU A 73 7.00 -0.62 11.90
C LEU A 73 7.94 -0.30 13.07
N ARG A 74 8.39 -1.33 13.81
CA ARG A 74 9.46 -1.17 14.80
C ARG A 74 10.76 -0.73 14.14
N ARG A 75 11.60 -0.01 14.89
CA ARG A 75 12.98 0.32 14.45
C ARG A 75 13.76 -0.96 14.09
N GLY A 76 14.73 -0.84 13.20
CA GLY A 76 15.68 -1.93 12.88
C GLY A 76 15.65 -2.43 11.44
N ARG A 77 14.78 -1.91 10.57
CA ARG A 77 14.87 -2.18 9.12
C ARG A 77 15.75 -1.14 8.45
N SER A 78 16.71 -1.60 7.65
CA SER A 78 17.63 -0.73 6.93
C SER A 78 16.93 0.04 5.80
N ASP A 79 17.55 1.10 5.32
CA ASP A 79 16.98 1.88 4.21
C ASP A 79 16.92 1.08 2.91
N ALA A 80 17.86 0.16 2.69
CA ALA A 80 17.81 -0.77 1.55
C ALA A 80 16.55 -1.65 1.60
N MET A 81 16.21 -2.19 2.77
CA MET A 81 15.00 -3.00 2.95
C MET A 81 13.73 -2.17 2.75
N LYS A 82 13.69 -0.92 3.24
CA LYS A 82 12.55 -0.01 3.03
C LYS A 82 12.38 0.37 1.56
N ARG A 83 13.47 0.63 0.83
CA ARG A 83 13.43 0.91 -0.61
C ARG A 83 12.88 -0.29 -1.39
N ALA A 84 13.36 -1.50 -1.08
CA ALA A 84 12.85 -2.73 -1.66
C ALA A 84 11.35 -2.93 -1.37
N LEU A 85 10.91 -2.61 -0.16
CA LEU A 85 9.49 -2.64 0.21
C LEU A 85 8.65 -1.70 -0.66
N TYR A 86 9.05 -0.44 -0.81
CA TYR A 86 8.30 0.52 -1.63
C TYR A 86 8.23 0.11 -3.10
N GLU A 87 9.34 -0.39 -3.65
CA GLU A 87 9.40 -0.88 -5.02
C GLU A 87 8.47 -2.09 -5.22
N LEU A 88 8.50 -3.06 -4.30
CA LEU A 88 7.66 -4.25 -4.38
C LEU A 88 6.17 -3.93 -4.20
N ILE A 89 5.81 -3.02 -3.29
CA ILE A 89 4.41 -2.56 -3.17
C ILE A 89 3.95 -1.98 -4.51
N ALA A 90 4.69 -1.04 -5.08
CA ALA A 90 4.32 -0.39 -6.34
C ALA A 90 4.18 -1.40 -7.49
N ARG A 91 5.14 -2.32 -7.63
CA ARG A 91 5.12 -3.39 -8.65
C ARG A 91 3.96 -4.35 -8.47
N ASN A 92 3.70 -4.80 -7.24
CA ASN A 92 2.64 -5.77 -6.95
C ASN A 92 1.26 -5.16 -7.22
N LEU A 93 1.04 -3.90 -6.83
CA LEU A 93 -0.22 -3.20 -7.07
C LEU A 93 -0.45 -2.98 -8.56
N HIS A 94 0.56 -2.52 -9.29
CA HIS A 94 0.47 -2.36 -10.75
C HIS A 94 0.07 -3.65 -11.48
N THR A 95 0.57 -4.80 -11.01
CA THR A 95 0.34 -6.10 -11.66
C THR A 95 -0.98 -6.75 -11.21
N GLY A 96 -1.31 -6.63 -9.93
CA GLY A 96 -2.41 -7.38 -9.31
C GLY A 96 -3.70 -6.58 -9.05
N ALA A 97 -3.62 -5.25 -8.98
CA ALA A 97 -4.76 -4.39 -8.64
C ALA A 97 -5.14 -3.38 -9.74
N GLY A 98 -4.31 -3.21 -10.77
CA GLY A 98 -4.50 -2.26 -11.88
C GLY A 98 -3.82 -0.92 -11.63
#